data_AF-A0A2S6FU71-F1
#
_entry.id   AF-A0A2S6FU71-F1
#
_cell.length_a   1.000
_cell.length_b   1.000
_cell.length_c   1.000
_cell.angle_alpha   90.00
_cell.angle_beta   90.00
_cell.angle_gamma   90.00
#
_symmetry.space_group_name_H-M   'P 1'
#
loop_
_entity.id
_entity.type
_entity.pdbx_description
1 polymer ?
#
loop_
_entity_poly.entity_id
_entity_poly.type
_entity_poly.pdbx_seq_one_letter_code
_entity_poly.pdbx_strand_id
1 'polypeptide(L)'
;MATTKLIPIRGNNGASVLASISARNDYYINPDKTNEKQYVISYECGVDTASEEFVIAKNLYTNRTGRANTSGKGVLAYQIRQSFKPDEITPELANKIGYDLAMEFTKGKHQFIVATHIEKAHIHNHICFNSTNLDCDGKFNNYKNSAEAVRKISDRFCKENELSIVENPNLKGADYFEWQERKKGTSWKAFIKQSIDEILPHCKTFEEFLQILQRQGFEVKIGKHIAFRPPSGERFSRGKTLGNAYTETALKERLGKAKSYAVLFEDDIGNLIKVDSGKGKGLENWANKQNLKTMAKSFNFLTENSNTSLEDLENQITEKFDKISNISADL
;
A
#
# COMPACT_ATOMS: atom_id res chain seq x y z
N MET A 1 -3.89 8.49 1.95
CA MET A 1 -4.03 7.82 0.64
C MET A 1 -4.96 6.64 0.81
N ALA A 2 -5.74 6.32 -0.21
CA ALA A 2 -6.66 5.20 -0.21
C ALA A 2 -5.91 3.87 -0.08
N THR A 3 -6.35 3.01 0.86
CA THR A 3 -5.79 1.67 1.04
C THR A 3 -6.89 0.65 1.29
N THR A 4 -6.68 -0.59 0.85
CA THR A 4 -7.64 -1.68 1.08
C THR A 4 -7.00 -2.93 1.66
N LYS A 5 -7.81 -3.70 2.40
CA LYS A 5 -7.43 -5.02 2.93
C LYS A 5 -8.63 -5.98 2.91
N LEU A 6 -8.45 -7.14 2.27
CA LEU A 6 -9.40 -8.26 2.30
C LEU A 6 -9.02 -9.25 3.39
N ILE A 7 -9.94 -9.57 4.30
CA ILE A 7 -9.71 -10.39 5.48
C ILE A 7 -10.80 -11.47 5.56
N PRO A 8 -10.45 -12.77 5.51
CA PRO A 8 -11.42 -13.83 5.76
C PRO A 8 -11.81 -13.87 7.25
N ILE A 9 -13.11 -13.99 7.52
CA ILE A 9 -13.68 -14.19 8.86
C ILE A 9 -13.92 -15.69 9.03
N ARG A 10 -13.33 -16.28 10.06
CA ARG A 10 -13.48 -17.70 10.42
C ARG A 10 -14.11 -17.81 11.80
N GLY A 11 -14.72 -18.95 12.08
CA GLY A 11 -15.25 -19.25 13.41
C GLY A 11 -14.12 -19.32 14.44
N ASN A 12 -14.42 -18.88 15.66
CA ASN A 12 -13.55 -19.12 16.82
C ASN A 12 -13.87 -20.49 17.43
N ASN A 13 -12.86 -21.17 17.98
CA ASN A 13 -13.06 -22.45 18.66
C ASN A 13 -14.04 -22.26 19.84
N GLY A 14 -15.22 -22.88 19.74
CA GLY A 14 -16.27 -22.85 20.77
C GLY A 14 -17.39 -21.82 20.58
N ALA A 15 -17.28 -20.88 19.64
CA ALA A 15 -18.34 -19.92 19.34
C ALA A 15 -19.27 -20.42 18.22
N SER A 16 -20.57 -20.12 18.30
CA SER A 16 -21.50 -20.40 17.20
C SER A 16 -21.16 -19.56 15.96
N VAL A 17 -21.63 -20.00 14.79
CA VAL A 17 -21.47 -19.23 13.53
C VAL A 17 -22.11 -17.85 13.68
N LEU A 18 -23.31 -17.79 14.27
CA LEU A 18 -24.02 -16.52 14.52
C LEU A 18 -23.20 -15.61 15.44
N ALA A 19 -22.69 -16.11 16.56
CA ALA A 19 -21.87 -15.31 17.48
C ALA A 19 -20.60 -14.78 16.81
N SER A 20 -19.96 -15.58 15.96
CA SER A 20 -18.74 -15.19 15.24
C SER A 20 -18.99 -14.08 14.21
N ILE A 21 -20.13 -14.10 13.52
CA ILE A 21 -20.52 -13.07 12.55
C ILE A 21 -21.03 -11.81 13.27
N SER A 22 -21.89 -11.98 14.28
CA SER A 22 -22.49 -10.87 15.05
C SER A 22 -21.43 -10.03 15.74
N ALA A 23 -20.46 -10.67 16.43
CA ALA A 23 -19.37 -9.93 17.09
C ALA A 23 -18.56 -9.02 16.14
N ARG A 24 -18.54 -9.33 14.82
CA ARG A 24 -17.91 -8.50 13.80
C ARG A 24 -18.87 -7.43 13.28
N ASN A 25 -20.08 -7.81 12.93
CA ASN A 25 -21.09 -6.90 12.39
C ASN A 25 -21.49 -5.83 13.41
N ASP A 26 -21.73 -6.19 14.67
CA ASP A 26 -22.09 -5.27 15.75
C ASP A 26 -20.99 -4.21 15.97
N TYR A 27 -19.73 -4.61 15.83
CA TYR A 27 -18.60 -3.68 15.87
C TYR A 27 -18.59 -2.74 14.65
N TYR A 28 -18.95 -3.23 13.45
CA TYR A 28 -18.99 -2.42 12.23
C TYR A 28 -20.13 -1.41 12.27
N ILE A 29 -21.33 -1.81 12.68
CA ILE A 29 -22.53 -0.97 12.67
C ILE A 29 -22.72 -0.15 13.96
N ASN A 30 -21.67 -0.04 14.78
CA ASN A 30 -21.76 0.68 16.05
C ASN A 30 -22.25 2.14 15.83
N PRO A 31 -23.36 2.56 16.46
CA PRO A 31 -23.94 3.90 16.32
C PRO A 31 -22.94 5.03 16.59
N ASP A 32 -22.08 4.90 17.60
CA ASP A 32 -21.10 5.92 18.01
C ASP A 32 -20.06 6.18 16.91
N LYS A 33 -19.84 5.22 16.02
CA LYS A 33 -18.85 5.29 14.93
C LYS A 33 -19.46 5.65 13.58
N THR A 34 -20.77 5.48 13.44
CA THR A 34 -21.48 5.50 12.15
C THR A 34 -22.55 6.59 12.08
N ASN A 35 -22.51 7.55 13.01
CA ASN A 35 -23.50 8.60 13.17
C ASN A 35 -24.92 8.04 13.33
N GLU A 36 -25.17 7.32 14.43
CA GLU A 36 -26.46 6.66 14.69
C GLU A 36 -26.90 5.71 13.57
N LYS A 37 -25.92 5.02 12.95
CA LYS A 37 -26.10 4.14 11.79
C LYS A 37 -26.51 4.82 10.48
N GLN A 38 -26.52 6.15 10.40
CA GLN A 38 -26.81 6.88 9.17
C GLN A 38 -25.86 6.49 8.02
N TYR A 39 -24.61 6.14 8.34
CA TYR A 39 -23.62 5.69 7.35
C TYR A 39 -23.45 4.16 7.30
N VAL A 40 -24.56 3.44 7.49
CA VAL A 40 -24.63 2.00 7.33
C VAL A 40 -25.65 1.66 6.26
N ILE A 41 -25.20 1.00 5.20
CA ILE A 41 -26.05 0.53 4.11
C ILE A 41 -25.81 -0.95 3.86
N SER A 42 -26.81 -1.64 3.33
CA SER A 42 -26.78 -3.08 3.09
C SER A 42 -27.29 -3.43 1.69
N TYR A 43 -27.02 -4.67 1.29
CA TYR A 43 -27.52 -5.26 0.05
C TYR A 43 -27.97 -6.69 0.33
N GLU A 44 -29.21 -6.99 -0.09
CA GLU A 44 -29.87 -8.30 0.08
C GLU A 44 -29.84 -8.82 1.53
N CYS A 45 -29.83 -7.89 2.49
CA CYS A 45 -30.01 -8.15 3.92
C CYS A 45 -30.41 -6.87 4.67
N GLY A 46 -31.03 -7.01 5.83
CA GLY A 46 -31.24 -5.89 6.76
C GLY A 46 -29.96 -5.51 7.52
N VAL A 47 -29.80 -4.23 7.84
CA VAL A 47 -28.62 -3.73 8.57
C VAL A 47 -28.45 -4.42 9.92
N ASP A 48 -29.55 -4.57 10.67
CA ASP A 48 -29.53 -5.17 12.01
C ASP A 48 -29.65 -6.70 11.99
N THR A 49 -30.11 -7.28 10.89
CA THR A 49 -30.38 -8.71 10.72
C THR A 49 -29.36 -9.43 9.84
N ALA A 50 -28.34 -8.73 9.35
CA ALA A 50 -27.35 -9.27 8.42
C ALA A 50 -26.67 -10.53 8.97
N SER A 51 -26.43 -10.59 10.28
CA SER A 51 -25.78 -11.75 10.91
C SER A 51 -26.65 -13.00 10.84
N GLU A 52 -27.94 -12.87 11.17
CA GLU A 52 -28.95 -13.92 11.11
C GLU A 52 -29.17 -14.37 9.67
N GLU A 53 -29.33 -13.43 8.75
CA GLU A 53 -29.55 -13.72 7.33
C GLU A 53 -28.35 -14.43 6.70
N PHE A 54 -27.12 -14.07 7.09
CA PHE A 54 -25.93 -14.78 6.63
C PHE A 54 -25.91 -16.24 7.11
N VAL A 55 -26.39 -16.48 8.33
CA VAL A 55 -26.53 -17.83 8.89
C VAL A 55 -27.64 -18.61 8.19
N ILE A 56 -28.78 -17.97 7.90
CA ILE A 56 -29.89 -18.59 7.14
C ILE A 56 -29.40 -19.05 5.77
N ALA A 57 -28.71 -18.20 5.01
CA ALA A 57 -28.15 -18.56 3.71
C ALA A 57 -27.19 -19.77 3.80
N LYS A 58 -26.40 -19.86 4.89
CA LYS A 58 -25.51 -21.01 5.13
C LYS A 58 -26.27 -22.29 5.43
N ASN A 59 -27.34 -22.21 6.23
CA ASN A 59 -28.19 -23.35 6.54
C ASN A 59 -28.88 -23.86 5.27
N LEU A 60 -29.41 -22.96 4.44
CA LEU A 60 -29.98 -23.29 3.12
C LEU A 60 -28.95 -23.97 2.21
N TYR A 61 -27.73 -23.44 2.16
CA TYR A 61 -26.63 -24.05 1.41
C TYR A 61 -26.31 -25.48 1.86
N THR A 62 -26.24 -25.71 3.17
CA THR A 62 -26.00 -27.06 3.71
C THR A 62 -27.14 -28.01 3.40
N ASN A 63 -28.39 -27.56 3.53
CA ASN A 63 -29.57 -28.36 3.20
C ASN A 63 -29.63 -28.73 1.70
N ARG A 64 -29.29 -27.79 0.80
CA ARG A 64 -29.31 -28.01 -0.65
C ARG A 64 -28.17 -28.89 -1.15
N THR A 65 -26.96 -28.66 -0.65
CA THR A 65 -25.75 -29.28 -1.22
C THR A 65 -25.25 -30.49 -0.42
N GLY A 66 -25.77 -30.71 0.79
CA GLY A 66 -25.21 -31.66 1.75
C GLY A 66 -23.83 -31.28 2.29
N ARG A 67 -23.27 -30.13 1.89
CA ARG A 67 -21.94 -29.68 2.30
C ARG A 67 -22.04 -28.79 3.54
N ALA A 68 -21.62 -29.29 4.69
CA ALA A 68 -21.50 -28.50 5.91
C ALA A 68 -20.11 -27.85 6.04
N ASN A 69 -20.03 -26.72 6.76
CA ASN A 69 -18.75 -26.22 7.29
C ASN A 69 -18.37 -27.05 8.54
N THR A 70 -18.10 -28.34 8.38
CA THR A 70 -18.02 -29.32 9.47
C THR A 70 -16.82 -29.16 10.40
N SER A 71 -15.84 -28.32 10.06
CA SER A 71 -14.53 -28.30 10.73
C SER A 71 -14.20 -27.01 11.49
N GLY A 72 -15.14 -26.06 11.64
CA GLY A 72 -14.88 -24.77 12.31
C GLY A 72 -13.84 -23.86 11.61
N LYS A 73 -13.13 -24.38 10.60
CA LYS A 73 -12.06 -23.72 9.83
C LYS A 73 -12.56 -23.03 8.56
N GLY A 74 -13.84 -23.20 8.21
CA GLY A 74 -14.45 -22.58 7.03
C GLY A 74 -14.54 -21.07 7.14
N VAL A 75 -14.43 -20.37 6.01
CA VAL A 75 -14.66 -18.91 5.97
C VAL A 75 -16.16 -18.66 6.05
N LEU A 76 -16.57 -17.91 7.08
CA LEU A 76 -17.95 -17.55 7.37
C LEU A 76 -18.39 -16.30 6.62
N ALA A 77 -17.50 -15.32 6.53
CA ALA A 77 -17.72 -14.06 5.83
C ALA A 77 -16.37 -13.46 5.44
N TYR A 78 -16.38 -12.39 4.68
CA TYR A 78 -15.19 -11.65 4.32
C TYR A 78 -15.37 -10.19 4.71
N GLN A 79 -14.28 -9.60 5.19
CA GLN A 79 -14.20 -8.18 5.47
C GLN A 79 -13.32 -7.49 4.43
N ILE A 80 -13.81 -6.39 3.85
CA ILE A 80 -12.96 -5.40 3.19
C ILE A 80 -12.86 -4.19 4.12
N ARG A 81 -11.63 -3.80 4.47
CA ARG A 81 -11.36 -2.49 5.08
C ARG A 81 -10.86 -1.57 3.97
N GLN A 82 -11.47 -0.40 3.86
CA GLN A 82 -11.06 0.64 2.91
C GLN A 82 -10.84 1.92 3.70
N SER A 83 -9.67 2.53 3.61
CA SER A 83 -9.35 3.74 4.37
C SER A 83 -8.95 4.84 3.41
N PHE A 84 -9.39 6.07 3.67
CA PHE A 84 -9.11 7.23 2.81
C PHE A 84 -8.10 8.17 3.47
N LYS A 85 -7.54 9.11 2.70
CA LYS A 85 -6.72 10.17 3.31
C LYS A 85 -7.64 11.09 4.14
N PRO A 86 -7.20 11.57 5.31
CA PRO A 86 -7.89 12.65 6.01
C PRO A 86 -8.21 13.82 5.08
N ASP A 87 -9.37 14.44 5.29
CA ASP A 87 -9.82 15.68 4.63
C ASP A 87 -10.02 15.61 3.11
N GLU A 88 -9.99 14.41 2.50
CA GLU A 88 -10.22 14.25 1.05
C GLU A 88 -11.63 13.73 0.69
N ILE A 89 -12.40 13.26 1.67
CA ILE A 89 -13.68 12.58 1.39
C ILE A 89 -14.71 12.90 2.47
N THR A 90 -15.99 12.96 2.08
CA THR A 90 -17.11 13.02 3.05
C THR A 90 -17.57 11.62 3.43
N PRO A 91 -18.24 11.43 4.59
CA PRO A 91 -18.79 10.13 4.98
C PRO A 91 -19.76 9.54 3.95
N GLU A 92 -20.59 10.38 3.32
CA GLU A 92 -21.57 9.97 2.31
C GLU A 92 -20.89 9.42 1.06
N LEU A 93 -19.87 10.13 0.56
CA LEU A 93 -19.11 9.70 -0.61
C LEU A 93 -18.29 8.45 -0.30
N ALA A 94 -17.70 8.37 0.90
CA ALA A 94 -17.01 7.17 1.36
C ALA A 94 -17.96 5.97 1.36
N ASN A 95 -19.16 6.13 1.93
CA ASN A 95 -20.17 5.08 2.01
C ASN A 95 -20.60 4.60 0.62
N LYS A 96 -20.88 5.53 -0.30
CA LYS A 96 -21.20 5.24 -1.70
C LYS A 96 -20.08 4.46 -2.40
N ILE A 97 -18.83 4.93 -2.32
CA ILE A 97 -17.67 4.24 -2.91
C ILE A 97 -17.51 2.83 -2.32
N GLY A 98 -17.77 2.67 -1.02
CA GLY A 98 -17.76 1.36 -0.35
C GLY A 98 -18.81 0.41 -0.90
N TYR A 99 -20.02 0.91 -1.19
CA TYR A 99 -21.09 0.14 -1.83
C TYR A 99 -20.74 -0.27 -3.25
N ASP A 100 -20.29 0.67 -4.07
CA ASP A 100 -19.92 0.39 -5.47
C ASP A 100 -18.78 -0.65 -5.54
N LEU A 101 -17.78 -0.52 -4.64
CA LEU A 101 -16.71 -1.51 -4.48
C LEU A 101 -17.26 -2.89 -4.11
N ALA A 102 -18.16 -2.97 -3.12
CA ALA A 102 -18.75 -4.23 -2.67
C ALA A 102 -19.59 -4.88 -3.79
N MET A 103 -20.39 -4.08 -4.48
CA MET A 103 -21.25 -4.53 -5.57
C MET A 103 -20.45 -5.13 -6.72
N GLU A 104 -19.44 -4.42 -7.20
CA GLU A 104 -18.60 -4.91 -8.31
C GLU A 104 -17.76 -6.12 -7.91
N PHE A 105 -17.17 -6.10 -6.71
CA PHE A 105 -16.31 -7.19 -6.27
C PHE A 105 -17.09 -8.49 -6.03
N THR A 106 -18.30 -8.39 -5.47
CA THR A 106 -19.19 -9.54 -5.23
C THR A 106 -20.04 -9.90 -6.45
N LYS A 107 -20.02 -9.05 -7.50
CA LYS A 107 -20.87 -9.15 -8.69
C LYS A 107 -22.36 -9.18 -8.36
N GLY A 108 -22.77 -8.55 -7.26
CA GLY A 108 -24.14 -8.59 -6.74
C GLY A 108 -24.63 -9.97 -6.31
N LYS A 109 -23.73 -10.96 -6.13
CA LYS A 109 -24.10 -12.36 -5.82
C LYS A 109 -24.03 -12.71 -4.33
N HIS A 110 -23.67 -11.76 -3.47
CA HIS A 110 -23.50 -11.98 -2.05
C HIS A 110 -24.16 -10.85 -1.26
N GLN A 111 -24.81 -11.21 -0.16
CA GLN A 111 -25.30 -10.25 0.82
C GLN A 111 -24.13 -9.50 1.44
N PHE A 112 -24.27 -8.20 1.65
CA PHE A 112 -23.23 -7.41 2.32
C PHE A 112 -23.77 -6.21 3.08
N ILE A 113 -22.96 -5.74 4.03
CA ILE A 113 -23.13 -4.45 4.71
C ILE A 113 -21.89 -3.58 4.50
N VAL A 114 -22.09 -2.28 4.44
CA VAL A 114 -21.05 -1.24 4.37
C VAL A 114 -21.29 -0.28 5.53
N ALA A 115 -20.34 -0.18 6.44
CA ALA A 115 -20.37 0.77 7.55
C ALA A 115 -19.20 1.74 7.44
N THR A 116 -19.48 3.04 7.41
CA THR A 116 -18.46 4.09 7.36
C THR A 116 -18.21 4.63 8.76
N HIS A 117 -16.95 4.52 9.19
CA HIS A 117 -16.45 4.94 10.50
C HIS A 117 -15.87 6.35 10.41
N ILE A 118 -16.38 7.25 11.26
CA ILE A 118 -16.03 8.68 11.30
C ILE A 118 -15.39 9.12 12.62
N GLU A 119 -15.22 8.21 13.58
CA GLU A 119 -14.75 8.52 14.94
C GLU A 119 -13.24 8.84 15.01
N LYS A 120 -12.50 8.56 13.93
CA LYS A 120 -11.05 8.76 13.85
C LYS A 120 -10.74 9.91 12.91
N ALA A 121 -9.49 10.37 12.97
CA ALA A 121 -8.95 11.37 12.05
C ALA A 121 -9.04 10.99 10.55
N HIS A 122 -9.28 9.72 10.21
CA HIS A 122 -9.52 9.30 8.84
C HIS A 122 -10.80 8.50 8.73
N ILE A 123 -11.60 8.86 7.72
CA ILE A 123 -12.79 8.11 7.32
C ILE A 123 -12.35 6.77 6.73
N HIS A 124 -13.05 5.71 7.13
CA HIS A 124 -12.81 4.37 6.60
C HIS A 124 -14.10 3.55 6.57
N ASN A 125 -14.20 2.67 5.56
CA ASN A 125 -15.29 1.72 5.44
C ASN A 125 -14.89 0.35 6.00
N HIS A 126 -15.85 -0.27 6.67
CA HIS A 126 -15.92 -1.68 6.95
C HIS A 126 -17.01 -2.31 6.10
N ILE A 127 -16.62 -3.11 5.12
CA ILE A 127 -17.53 -3.89 4.28
C ILE A 127 -17.48 -5.33 4.77
N CYS A 128 -18.62 -5.92 5.11
CA CYS A 128 -18.73 -7.33 5.48
C CYS A 128 -19.68 -8.03 4.51
N PHE A 129 -19.21 -9.06 3.82
CA PHE A 129 -20.03 -9.81 2.87
C PHE A 129 -20.06 -11.31 3.16
N ASN A 130 -21.20 -11.93 2.87
CA ASN A 130 -21.46 -13.33 3.14
C ASN A 130 -20.56 -14.22 2.28
N SER A 131 -19.94 -15.25 2.88
CA SER A 131 -19.18 -16.23 2.09
C SER A 131 -20.06 -17.16 1.26
N THR A 132 -21.37 -17.23 1.51
CA THR A 132 -22.35 -17.98 0.71
C THR A 132 -23.02 -17.03 -0.29
N ASN A 133 -23.29 -17.49 -1.51
CA ASN A 133 -24.01 -16.68 -2.51
C ASN A 133 -25.52 -16.62 -2.23
N LEU A 134 -26.22 -15.70 -2.90
CA LEU A 134 -27.67 -15.51 -2.76
C LEU A 134 -28.47 -16.76 -3.12
N ASP A 135 -28.05 -17.49 -4.16
CA ASP A 135 -28.70 -18.74 -4.60
C ASP A 135 -28.50 -19.90 -3.60
N CYS A 136 -27.64 -19.73 -2.60
CA CYS A 136 -27.34 -20.73 -1.58
C CYS A 136 -26.88 -22.07 -2.17
N ASP A 137 -26.17 -22.07 -3.29
CA ASP A 137 -25.61 -23.27 -3.95
C ASP A 137 -24.08 -23.22 -4.06
N GLY A 138 -23.48 -22.07 -3.73
CA GLY A 138 -22.07 -21.80 -3.88
C GLY A 138 -21.49 -20.94 -2.75
N LYS A 139 -20.15 -20.94 -2.69
CA LYS A 139 -19.38 -20.05 -1.81
C LYS A 139 -18.54 -19.09 -2.63
N PHE A 140 -18.22 -17.94 -2.04
CA PHE A 140 -17.31 -16.96 -2.63
C PHE A 140 -15.96 -17.62 -2.92
N ASN A 141 -15.54 -17.55 -4.18
CA ASN A 141 -14.25 -18.07 -4.60
C ASN A 141 -13.16 -17.02 -4.35
N ASN A 142 -12.48 -17.13 -3.22
CA ASN A 142 -11.30 -16.30 -2.92
C ASN A 142 -10.07 -16.82 -3.70
N TYR A 143 -9.93 -16.37 -4.94
CA TYR A 143 -8.84 -16.75 -5.84
C TYR A 143 -7.54 -15.99 -5.56
N LYS A 144 -6.43 -16.49 -6.11
CA LYS A 144 -5.11 -15.83 -6.03
C LYS A 144 -5.23 -14.39 -6.55
N ASN A 145 -4.81 -13.42 -5.74
CA ASN A 145 -4.89 -11.98 -6.01
C ASN A 145 -6.27 -11.33 -5.80
N SER A 146 -7.21 -11.97 -5.09
CA SER A 146 -8.48 -11.31 -4.70
C SER A 146 -8.27 -9.97 -3.97
N ALA A 147 -7.27 -9.88 -3.10
CA ALA A 147 -6.92 -8.62 -2.43
C ALA A 147 -6.42 -7.54 -3.41
N GLU A 148 -5.72 -7.94 -4.48
CA GLU A 148 -5.29 -7.02 -5.54
C GLU A 148 -6.47 -6.56 -6.39
N ALA A 149 -7.43 -7.44 -6.65
CA ALA A 149 -8.67 -7.08 -7.34
C ALA A 149 -9.48 -6.05 -6.55
N VAL A 150 -9.67 -6.26 -5.23
CA VAL A 150 -10.29 -5.27 -4.33
C VAL A 150 -9.56 -3.92 -4.41
N ARG A 151 -8.22 -3.94 -4.38
CA ARG A 151 -7.41 -2.72 -4.51
C ARG A 151 -7.65 -2.03 -5.86
N LYS A 152 -7.57 -2.75 -6.97
CA LYS A 152 -7.77 -2.17 -8.31
C LYS A 152 -9.15 -1.53 -8.47
N ILE A 153 -10.20 -2.18 -7.98
CA ILE A 153 -11.57 -1.64 -8.01
C ILE A 153 -11.66 -0.38 -7.14
N SER A 154 -11.14 -0.43 -5.90
CA SER A 154 -11.11 0.72 -4.99
C SER A 154 -10.31 1.89 -5.56
N ASP A 155 -9.12 1.64 -6.11
CA ASP A 155 -8.25 2.66 -6.69
C ASP A 155 -8.92 3.32 -7.90
N ARG A 156 -9.64 2.55 -8.72
CA ARG A 156 -10.41 3.09 -9.85
C ARG A 156 -11.50 4.04 -9.35
N PHE A 157 -12.35 3.60 -8.41
CA PHE A 157 -13.38 4.48 -7.84
C PHE A 157 -12.80 5.69 -7.12
N CYS A 158 -11.65 5.55 -6.44
CA CYS A 158 -10.97 6.69 -5.83
C CYS A 158 -10.50 7.69 -6.89
N LYS A 159 -9.89 7.23 -7.99
CA LYS A 159 -9.46 8.11 -9.08
C LYS A 159 -10.62 8.80 -9.79
N GLU A 160 -11.72 8.09 -10.02
CA GLU A 160 -12.94 8.64 -10.63
C GLU A 160 -13.56 9.78 -9.79
N ASN A 161 -13.30 9.78 -8.47
CA ASN A 161 -13.75 10.80 -7.53
C ASN A 161 -12.60 11.74 -7.07
N GLU A 162 -11.50 11.81 -7.82
CA GLU A 162 -10.35 12.71 -7.58
C GLU A 162 -9.63 12.49 -6.21
N LEU A 163 -9.74 11.29 -5.63
CA LEU A 163 -9.14 10.95 -4.34
C LEU A 163 -7.71 10.42 -4.49
N SER A 164 -6.86 10.64 -3.47
CA SER A 164 -5.47 10.16 -3.50
C SER A 164 -5.39 8.64 -3.29
N ILE A 165 -4.65 7.92 -4.15
CA ILE A 165 -4.40 6.47 -4.03
C ILE A 165 -2.92 6.15 -3.74
N VAL A 166 -2.63 4.91 -3.34
CA VAL A 166 -1.24 4.42 -3.22
C VAL A 166 -0.78 3.84 -4.56
N GLU A 167 0.04 4.60 -5.31
CA GLU A 167 0.43 4.26 -6.69
C GLU A 167 1.42 3.09 -6.78
N ASN A 168 2.42 3.03 -5.89
CA ASN A 168 3.42 1.96 -5.83
C ASN A 168 3.35 1.22 -4.48
N PRO A 169 2.34 0.36 -4.29
CA PRO A 169 2.21 -0.39 -3.05
C PRO A 169 3.34 -1.40 -2.95
N ASN A 170 4.22 -1.22 -1.95
CA ASN A 170 5.15 -2.27 -1.56
C ASN A 170 4.35 -3.53 -1.21
N LEU A 171 4.47 -4.58 -2.02
CA LEU A 171 3.74 -5.85 -1.87
C LEU A 171 4.03 -6.54 -0.53
N LYS A 172 5.17 -6.19 0.09
CA LYS A 172 5.44 -6.42 1.49
C LYS A 172 5.11 -5.13 2.23
N GLY A 173 3.93 -5.07 2.83
CA GLY A 173 3.65 -4.02 3.80
C GLY A 173 4.80 -3.95 4.80
N ALA A 174 5.19 -2.74 5.21
CA ALA A 174 6.14 -2.62 6.32
C ALA A 174 5.59 -3.45 7.49
N ASP A 175 6.44 -4.30 8.06
CA ASP A 175 6.07 -5.01 9.28
C ASP A 175 5.56 -3.96 10.29
N TYR A 176 4.46 -4.25 11.00
CA TYR A 176 3.85 -3.29 11.92
C TYR A 176 4.89 -2.75 12.92
N PHE A 177 5.86 -3.60 13.27
CA PHE A 177 7.06 -3.26 14.03
C PHE A 177 7.93 -2.21 13.32
N GLU A 178 8.24 -2.37 12.04
CA GLU A 178 9.04 -1.42 11.26
C GLU A 178 8.35 -0.05 11.11
N TRP A 179 7.03 -0.02 11.01
CA TRP A 179 6.26 1.25 11.00
C TRP A 179 6.24 1.93 12.39
N GLN A 180 6.04 1.17 13.47
CA GLN A 180 6.12 1.66 14.85
C GLN A 180 7.50 2.25 15.16
N GLU A 181 8.58 1.58 14.77
CA GLU A 181 9.96 2.03 15.02
C GLU A 181 10.31 3.28 14.19
N ARG A 182 9.79 3.41 12.96
CA ARG A 182 9.92 4.65 12.18
C ARG A 182 9.20 5.82 12.85
N LYS A 183 8.01 5.59 13.40
CA LYS A 183 7.23 6.62 14.10
C LYS A 183 7.89 7.07 15.42
N LYS A 184 8.64 6.18 16.07
CA LYS A 184 9.38 6.46 17.31
C LYS A 184 10.79 7.04 17.09
N GLY A 185 11.26 7.15 15.84
CA GLY A 185 12.62 7.60 15.53
C GLY A 185 13.72 6.58 15.84
N THR A 186 13.36 5.34 16.19
CA THR A 186 14.28 4.26 16.61
C THR A 186 14.60 3.26 15.49
N SER A 187 14.28 3.60 14.23
CA SER A 187 14.57 2.71 13.11
C SER A 187 16.07 2.55 12.91
N TRP A 188 16.62 1.44 13.41
CA TRP A 188 18.03 1.06 13.22
C TRP A 188 18.49 1.12 11.75
N LYS A 189 17.60 0.85 10.79
CA LYS A 189 17.89 1.03 9.35
C LYS A 189 18.09 2.50 8.97
N ALA A 190 17.27 3.41 9.51
CA ALA A 190 17.41 4.84 9.26
C ALA A 190 18.70 5.37 9.89
N PHE A 191 19.02 4.93 11.11
CA PHE A 191 20.29 5.25 11.77
C PHE A 191 21.49 4.81 10.94
N ILE A 192 21.52 3.56 10.46
CA ILE A 192 22.61 3.07 9.60
C ILE A 192 22.75 3.96 8.34
N LYS A 193 21.64 4.28 7.66
CA LYS A 193 21.65 5.12 6.46
C LYS A 193 22.23 6.50 6.74
N GLN A 194 21.73 7.15 7.78
CA GLN A 194 22.18 8.48 8.18
C GLN A 194 23.68 8.49 8.52
N SER A 195 24.15 7.55 9.33
CA SER A 195 25.58 7.45 9.66
C SER A 195 26.43 7.21 8.41
N ILE A 196 26.00 6.35 7.49
CA ILE A 196 26.69 6.15 6.21
C ILE A 196 26.75 7.46 5.42
N ASP A 197 25.61 8.13 5.26
CA ASP A 197 25.50 9.34 4.43
C ASP A 197 26.24 10.55 5.02
N GLU A 198 26.42 10.60 6.35
CA GLU A 198 27.24 11.60 7.04
C GLU A 198 28.75 11.34 6.87
N ILE A 199 29.19 10.09 6.92
CA ILE A 199 30.61 9.73 6.87
C ILE A 199 31.15 9.76 5.44
N LEU A 200 30.40 9.21 4.48
CA LEU A 200 30.86 8.94 3.12
C LEU A 200 31.47 10.15 2.39
N PRO A 201 30.94 11.40 2.52
CA PRO A 201 31.53 12.58 1.89
C PRO A 201 32.93 12.94 2.41
N HIS A 202 33.29 12.51 3.63
CA HIS A 202 34.57 12.83 4.26
C HIS A 202 35.64 11.76 4.01
N CYS A 203 35.30 10.69 3.29
CA CYS A 203 36.21 9.58 3.01
C CYS A 203 36.72 9.67 1.58
N LYS A 204 38.03 9.51 1.38
CA LYS A 204 38.66 9.46 0.05
C LYS A 204 38.78 8.03 -0.46
N THR A 205 38.89 7.07 0.45
CA THR A 205 38.99 5.64 0.14
C THR A 205 37.90 4.84 0.84
N PHE A 206 37.60 3.65 0.31
CA PHE A 206 36.60 2.78 0.92
C PHE A 206 37.09 2.25 2.27
N GLU A 207 38.39 2.03 2.39
CA GLU A 207 39.07 1.61 3.60
C GLU A 207 38.94 2.66 4.71
N GLU A 208 39.11 3.95 4.39
CA GLU A 208 38.87 5.05 5.34
C GLU A 208 37.42 5.07 5.84
N PHE A 209 36.46 4.89 4.94
CA PHE A 209 35.04 4.80 5.29
C PHE A 209 34.75 3.67 6.29
N LEU A 210 35.30 2.48 6.03
CA LEU A 210 35.16 1.34 6.93
C LEU A 210 35.81 1.58 8.28
N GLN A 211 36.99 2.20 8.31
CA GLN A 211 37.69 2.53 9.55
C GLN A 211 36.90 3.54 10.39
N ILE A 212 36.30 4.56 9.77
CA ILE A 212 35.50 5.56 10.48
C ILE A 212 34.22 4.93 11.05
N LEU A 213 33.54 4.08 10.28
CA LEU A 213 32.39 3.32 10.78
C LEU A 213 32.77 2.43 11.97
N GLN A 214 33.89 1.71 11.88
CA GLN A 214 34.38 0.88 12.98
C GLN A 214 34.72 1.70 14.23
N ARG A 215 35.31 2.89 14.06
CA ARG A 215 35.56 3.82 15.18
C ARG A 215 34.28 4.33 15.84
N GLN A 216 33.20 4.46 15.07
CA GLN A 216 31.86 4.76 15.60
C GLN A 216 31.16 3.54 16.20
N GLY A 217 31.84 2.38 16.28
CA GLY A 217 31.34 1.14 16.87
C GLY A 217 30.48 0.29 15.94
N PHE A 218 30.46 0.58 14.64
CA PHE A 218 29.79 -0.29 13.67
C PHE A 218 30.63 -1.52 13.36
N GLU A 219 29.97 -2.67 13.23
CA GLU A 219 30.57 -3.85 12.62
C GLU A 219 30.16 -3.93 11.14
N VAL A 220 31.14 -4.08 10.27
CA VAL A 220 30.93 -4.22 8.83
C VAL A 220 31.43 -5.59 8.37
N LYS A 221 30.57 -6.32 7.66
CA LYS A 221 30.93 -7.58 7.01
C LYS A 221 30.95 -7.40 5.51
N ILE A 222 32.08 -7.71 4.89
CA ILE A 222 32.28 -7.70 3.43
C ILE A 222 32.36 -9.16 2.99
N GLY A 223 31.37 -9.59 2.23
CA GLY A 223 31.29 -10.91 1.62
C GLY A 223 30.63 -10.78 0.26
N LYS A 224 29.73 -11.71 -0.12
CA LYS A 224 28.93 -11.54 -1.35
C LYS A 224 28.10 -10.24 -1.37
N HIS A 225 27.72 -9.75 -0.20
CA HIS A 225 27.04 -8.47 -0.01
C HIS A 225 27.58 -7.77 1.23
N ILE A 226 27.82 -6.46 1.16
CA ILE A 226 28.16 -5.67 2.35
C ILE A 226 27.00 -5.67 3.35
N ALA A 227 27.32 -5.78 4.63
CA ALA A 227 26.35 -5.69 5.72
C ALA A 227 26.87 -4.88 6.90
N PHE A 228 25.98 -4.12 7.52
CA PHE A 228 26.28 -3.18 8.60
C PHE A 228 25.51 -3.55 9.87
N ARG A 229 26.17 -3.49 11.02
CA ARG A 229 25.55 -3.62 12.35
C ARG A 229 25.93 -2.40 13.19
N PRO A 230 24.95 -1.61 13.65
CA PRO A 230 25.23 -0.45 14.49
C PRO A 230 25.63 -0.90 15.91
N PRO A 231 26.25 -0.02 16.72
CA PRO A 231 26.78 -0.37 18.05
C PRO A 231 25.74 -1.00 18.98
N SER A 232 24.50 -0.48 18.96
CA SER A 232 23.36 -0.94 19.75
C SER A 232 22.49 -1.98 19.03
N GLY A 233 22.89 -2.44 17.83
CA GLY A 233 22.09 -3.34 17.00
C GLY A 233 22.43 -4.81 17.19
N GLU A 234 21.41 -5.64 17.41
CA GLU A 234 21.58 -7.10 17.53
C GLU A 234 21.83 -7.81 16.19
N ARG A 235 21.46 -7.19 15.05
CA ARG A 235 21.45 -7.85 13.73
C ARG A 235 22.17 -7.03 12.65
N PHE A 236 22.77 -7.74 11.70
CA PHE A 236 23.33 -7.16 10.49
C PHE A 236 22.25 -6.81 9.47
N SER A 237 22.35 -5.62 8.87
CA SER A 237 21.57 -5.17 7.72
C SER A 237 22.41 -5.23 6.46
N ARG A 238 21.98 -5.98 5.44
CA ARG A 238 22.63 -5.99 4.13
C ARG A 238 22.41 -4.63 3.44
N GLY A 239 23.41 -4.12 2.74
CA GLY A 239 23.34 -2.87 1.98
C GLY A 239 22.14 -2.81 1.03
N LYS A 240 21.90 -3.89 0.27
CA LYS A 240 20.71 -4.02 -0.60
C LYS A 240 19.37 -3.88 0.14
N THR A 241 19.30 -4.30 1.40
CA THR A 241 18.07 -4.17 2.23
C THR A 241 17.86 -2.75 2.71
N LEU A 242 18.93 -1.95 2.80
CA LEU A 242 18.87 -0.53 3.09
C LEU A 242 18.45 0.24 1.82
N GLY A 243 18.92 -0.16 0.64
CA GLY A 243 18.52 0.37 -0.65
C GLY A 243 19.63 0.21 -1.69
N ASN A 244 19.33 0.45 -2.96
CA ASN A 244 20.31 0.30 -4.05
C ASN A 244 21.52 1.23 -3.87
N ALA A 245 21.28 2.45 -3.37
CA ALA A 245 22.31 3.45 -3.04
C ALA A 245 23.27 3.07 -1.89
N TYR A 246 22.99 1.97 -1.17
CA TYR A 246 23.81 1.46 -0.04
C TYR A 246 24.47 0.12 -0.37
N THR A 247 24.51 -0.27 -1.65
CA THR A 247 25.32 -1.40 -2.12
C THR A 247 26.81 -1.03 -2.11
N GLU A 248 27.69 -2.03 -2.05
CA GLU A 248 29.14 -1.77 -2.04
C GLU A 248 29.60 -0.97 -3.26
N THR A 249 29.08 -1.31 -4.44
CA THR A 249 29.36 -0.60 -5.69
C THR A 249 28.92 0.87 -5.61
N ALA A 250 27.67 1.12 -5.21
CA ALA A 250 27.14 2.47 -5.08
C ALA A 250 27.87 3.30 -4.02
N LEU A 251 28.29 2.69 -2.91
CA LEU A 251 29.06 3.39 -1.88
C LEU A 251 30.46 3.77 -2.40
N LYS A 252 31.14 2.88 -3.13
CA LYS A 252 32.45 3.17 -3.74
C LYS A 252 32.37 4.29 -4.78
N GLU A 253 31.30 4.33 -5.58
CA GLU A 253 31.08 5.38 -6.59
C GLU A 253 30.84 6.78 -5.98
N ARG A 254 30.33 6.81 -4.74
CA ARG A 254 29.99 8.02 -3.97
C ARG A 254 31.13 8.51 -3.06
N LEU A 255 32.24 7.78 -2.94
CA LEU A 255 33.39 8.19 -2.12
C LEU A 255 33.99 9.51 -2.59
N GLY A 256 34.31 10.39 -1.64
CA GLY A 256 34.94 11.69 -1.90
C GLY A 256 34.10 12.68 -2.71
N LYS A 257 32.85 12.33 -3.03
CA LYS A 257 31.90 13.21 -3.71
C LYS A 257 30.92 13.74 -2.67
N ALA A 258 30.86 15.07 -2.54
CA ALA A 258 29.71 15.71 -1.89
C ALA A 258 28.44 15.20 -2.58
N LYS A 259 27.41 14.85 -1.79
CA LYS A 259 26.16 14.16 -2.22
C LYS A 259 25.95 14.25 -3.73
N SER A 260 26.35 13.24 -4.49
CA SER A 260 26.04 13.20 -5.91
C SER A 260 24.56 12.82 -6.04
N TYR A 261 23.71 13.83 -5.89
CA TYR A 261 22.26 13.70 -6.09
C TYR A 261 21.91 13.18 -7.48
N ALA A 262 22.85 13.26 -8.44
CA ALA A 262 22.77 12.62 -9.75
C ALA A 262 22.50 11.09 -9.71
N VAL A 263 23.00 10.36 -8.70
CA VAL A 263 22.74 8.91 -8.58
C VAL A 263 21.34 8.63 -8.01
N LEU A 264 20.82 9.51 -7.13
CA LEU A 264 19.43 9.46 -6.69
C LEU A 264 18.47 9.88 -7.82
N PHE A 265 18.94 10.74 -8.71
CA PHE A 265 18.21 11.24 -9.89
C PHE A 265 18.04 10.16 -10.98
N GLU A 266 19.01 9.25 -11.15
CA GLU A 266 18.89 8.13 -12.09
C GLU A 266 17.81 7.12 -11.66
N ASP A 267 17.66 6.86 -10.35
CA ASP A 267 16.59 5.99 -9.84
C ASP A 267 15.19 6.60 -10.02
N ASP A 268 15.02 7.92 -9.84
CA ASP A 268 13.72 8.59 -9.99
C ASP A 268 13.29 8.79 -11.46
N ILE A 269 14.24 9.10 -12.36
CA ILE A 269 13.97 9.22 -13.81
C ILE A 269 13.82 7.85 -14.48
N GLY A 270 14.54 6.83 -14.01
CA GLY A 270 14.37 5.45 -14.46
C GLY A 270 12.96 4.88 -14.21
N ASN A 271 12.16 5.52 -13.35
CA ASN A 271 10.78 5.17 -13.02
C ASN A 271 9.72 5.95 -13.82
N LEU A 272 10.10 6.72 -14.85
CA LEU A 272 9.13 7.40 -15.71
C LEU A 272 8.21 6.40 -16.40
N ILE A 273 6.92 6.74 -16.41
CA ILE A 273 5.86 5.86 -16.92
C ILE A 273 5.88 5.93 -18.44
N LYS A 274 6.22 4.81 -19.09
CA LYS A 274 6.06 4.61 -20.53
C LYS A 274 4.63 4.15 -20.82
N VAL A 275 3.95 4.84 -21.72
CA VAL A 275 2.60 4.48 -22.17
C VAL A 275 2.65 4.20 -23.65
N ASP A 276 2.18 3.01 -24.06
CA ASP A 276 2.03 2.68 -25.47
C ASP A 276 0.95 3.54 -26.11
N SER A 277 1.26 4.10 -27.28
CA SER A 277 0.30 4.82 -28.11
C SER A 277 -0.92 3.93 -28.41
N GLY A 278 -2.12 4.39 -28.01
CA GLY A 278 -3.38 3.69 -28.27
C GLY A 278 -4.14 3.13 -27.05
N LYS A 279 -3.59 3.19 -25.82
CA LYS A 279 -4.28 2.73 -24.58
C LYS A 279 -5.28 3.74 -23.97
N GLY A 280 -5.66 4.77 -24.73
CA GLY A 280 -6.68 5.75 -24.39
C GLY A 280 -6.14 7.07 -23.84
N LYS A 281 -6.66 8.19 -24.35
CA LYS A 281 -6.23 9.58 -24.04
C LYS A 281 -6.14 9.90 -22.55
N GLY A 282 -7.00 9.29 -21.71
CA GLY A 282 -6.97 9.50 -20.27
C GLY A 282 -5.73 8.92 -19.58
N LEU A 283 -5.24 7.76 -20.04
CA LEU A 283 -4.05 7.11 -19.50
C LEU A 283 -2.77 7.86 -19.92
N GLU A 284 -2.75 8.34 -21.16
CA GLU A 284 -1.66 9.14 -21.72
C GLU A 284 -1.53 10.49 -21.01
N ASN A 285 -2.64 11.22 -20.85
CA ASN A 285 -2.67 12.49 -20.11
C ASN A 285 -2.28 12.31 -18.64
N TRP A 286 -2.71 11.21 -18.02
CA TRP A 286 -2.33 10.87 -16.65
C TRP A 286 -0.83 10.60 -16.53
N ALA A 287 -0.26 9.77 -17.41
CA ALA A 287 1.17 9.47 -17.39
C ALA A 287 2.02 10.72 -17.66
N ASN A 288 1.63 11.57 -18.60
CA ASN A 288 2.30 12.85 -18.86
C ASN A 288 2.29 13.75 -17.63
N LYS A 289 1.13 13.88 -16.96
CA LYS A 289 1.01 14.68 -15.72
C LYS A 289 1.84 14.10 -14.57
N GLN A 290 1.98 12.78 -14.47
CA GLN A 290 2.79 12.14 -13.43
C GLN A 290 4.29 12.25 -13.73
N ASN A 291 4.70 12.04 -14.97
CA ASN A 291 6.07 12.24 -15.41
C ASN A 291 6.52 13.69 -15.12
N LEU A 292 5.67 14.68 -15.41
CA LEU A 292 5.91 16.10 -15.06
C LEU A 292 6.04 16.35 -13.56
N LYS A 293 5.21 15.71 -12.72
CA LYS A 293 5.30 15.86 -11.26
C LYS A 293 6.54 15.22 -10.67
N THR A 294 6.92 14.02 -11.14
CA THR A 294 8.16 13.35 -10.72
C THR A 294 9.35 14.21 -11.11
N MET A 295 9.37 14.74 -12.33
CA MET A 295 10.42 15.66 -12.78
C MET A 295 10.47 16.95 -11.97
N ALA A 296 9.33 17.59 -11.68
CA ALA A 296 9.30 18.81 -10.88
C ALA A 296 9.80 18.60 -9.44
N LYS A 297 9.48 17.46 -8.82
CA LYS A 297 10.01 17.09 -7.50
C LYS A 297 11.51 16.87 -7.53
N SER A 298 11.99 16.12 -8.52
CA SER A 298 13.43 15.87 -8.70
C SER A 298 14.18 17.17 -9.04
N PHE A 299 13.57 18.08 -9.81
CA PHE A 299 14.11 19.40 -10.12
C PHE A 299 14.23 20.26 -8.86
N ASN A 300 13.13 20.47 -8.12
CA ASN A 300 13.15 21.26 -6.87
C ASN A 300 14.19 20.73 -5.89
N PHE A 301 14.29 19.41 -5.76
CA PHE A 301 15.29 18.77 -4.92
C PHE A 301 16.74 19.03 -5.38
N LEU A 302 17.00 19.05 -6.69
CA LEU A 302 18.31 19.43 -7.23
C LEU A 302 18.59 20.92 -7.05
N THR A 303 17.63 21.81 -7.32
CA THR A 303 17.79 23.26 -7.15
C THR A 303 18.11 23.63 -5.70
N GLU A 304 17.51 22.93 -4.74
CA GLU A 304 17.73 23.15 -3.31
C GLU A 304 19.07 22.57 -2.80
N ASN A 305 19.67 21.63 -3.53
CA ASN A 305 20.77 20.81 -2.98
C ASN A 305 22.00 20.63 -3.90
N SER A 306 21.98 21.17 -5.10
CA SER A 306 23.13 21.19 -6.02
C SER A 306 23.47 22.63 -6.38
N ASN A 307 24.76 23.00 -6.35
CA ASN A 307 25.26 24.29 -6.82
C ASN A 307 25.28 24.34 -8.37
N THR A 308 24.23 23.84 -9.01
CA THR A 308 24.11 23.73 -10.46
C THR A 308 23.18 24.84 -10.95
N SER A 309 23.53 25.49 -12.08
CA SER A 309 22.72 26.58 -12.60
C SER A 309 21.35 26.06 -13.07
N LEU A 310 20.32 26.89 -12.96
CA LEU A 310 18.95 26.55 -13.37
C LEU A 310 18.90 26.15 -14.86
N GLU A 311 19.72 26.81 -15.68
CA GLU A 311 19.82 26.63 -17.13
C GLU A 311 20.46 25.28 -17.50
N ASP A 312 21.50 24.84 -16.79
CA ASP A 312 22.12 23.52 -17.00
C ASP A 312 21.18 22.37 -16.64
N LEU A 313 20.34 22.56 -15.61
CA LEU A 313 19.34 21.59 -15.17
C LEU A 313 18.18 21.47 -16.16
N GLU A 314 17.68 22.60 -16.68
CA GLU A 314 16.63 22.62 -17.70
C GLU A 314 17.09 21.91 -18.98
N ASN A 315 18.34 22.13 -19.40
CA ASN A 315 18.91 21.49 -20.59
C ASN A 315 19.01 19.96 -20.43
N GLN A 316 19.49 19.46 -19.28
CA GLN A 316 19.58 18.01 -19.03
C GLN A 316 18.21 17.32 -18.93
N ILE A 317 17.20 18.00 -18.38
CA ILE A 317 15.83 17.49 -18.30
C ILE A 317 15.21 17.41 -19.70
N THR A 318 15.38 18.46 -20.50
CA THR A 318 14.84 18.54 -21.86
C THR A 318 15.46 17.46 -22.75
N GLU A 319 16.79 17.30 -22.70
CA GLU A 319 17.49 16.30 -23.50
C GLU A 319 17.09 14.86 -23.14
N LYS A 320 16.83 14.58 -21.85
CA LYS A 320 16.32 13.27 -21.41
C LYS A 320 14.85 13.06 -21.75
N PHE A 321 14.03 14.11 -21.72
CA PHE A 321 12.62 14.06 -22.13
C PHE A 321 12.47 13.74 -23.62
N ASP A 322 13.29 14.36 -24.46
CA ASP A 322 13.30 14.12 -25.90
C ASP A 322 13.76 12.70 -26.22
N LYS A 323 14.77 12.18 -25.51
CA LYS A 323 15.20 10.78 -25.63
C LYS A 323 14.09 9.80 -25.27
N ILE A 324 13.28 10.08 -24.25
CA ILE A 324 12.20 9.17 -23.81
C ILE A 324 11.00 9.25 -24.76
N SER A 325 10.65 10.45 -25.23
CA SER A 325 9.56 10.67 -26.17
C SER A 325 9.86 10.04 -27.53
N ASN A 326 11.10 10.15 -28.03
CA ASN A 326 11.49 9.58 -29.32
C ASN A 326 11.60 8.05 -29.34
N ILE A 327 11.74 7.38 -28.19
CA ILE A 327 11.70 5.89 -28.11
C ILE A 327 10.28 5.33 -28.38
N SER A 328 9.25 6.17 -28.34
CA SER A 328 7.87 5.78 -28.66
C SER A 328 7.50 5.91 -30.15
N ALA A 329 8.39 6.46 -30.98
CA ALA A 329 8.13 6.68 -32.41
C ALA A 329 8.72 5.60 -33.35
N ASP A 330 9.65 4.76 -32.85
CA ASP A 330 10.38 3.76 -33.66
C ASP A 330 9.98 2.28 -33.37
N LEU A 331 8.79 2.03 -32.82
CA LEU A 331 8.20 0.68 -32.66
C LEU A 331 6.72 0.66 -33.07
#